data_AF-A0A0P9F2N4-F1
#
_entry.id   AF-A0A0P9F2N4-F1
#
_cell.length_a   1.000
_cell.length_b   1.000
_cell.length_c   1.000
_cell.angle_alpha   90.00
_cell.angle_beta   90.00
_cell.angle_gamma   90.00
#
_symmetry.space_group_name_H-M   'P 1'
#
loop_
_entity.id
_entity.type
_entity.pdbx_description
1 polymer ?
#
loop_
_entity_poly.entity_id
_entity_poly.type
_entity_poly.pdbx_seq_one_letter_code
_entity_poly.pdbx_strand_id
1 'polypeptide(L)'
;ARVLFMVVRAALLIGLGFEQIAQWLRAPRRQRWFAIGSGAVLCVLCAVMLRAALADGPTWYPDYGLYGMQYGAEQAFGRVANELAANPDMHIVISPNWANNTTALMNFFVPEVLRPRLALRDINFYLAKRRELDPNALYVWPPNEQRQALESGKFVLEPEQVLPYPDGTPGFYFERMRYSDQADDIFTAEAAARLTLQEQTIELDGQQVRARFSAIDIGQIGDLFDGRTQTLIRGREANPLILELHFPAPRQISGFTLRTANMHLGLKVIATGAGDGSPKSYAETYPELTDDTVTEFRFPDGAQAVSQLRMEFTELQPNEDVHIHLRELALR
;
A
#
# COMPACT_ATOMS: atom_id res chain seq x y z
N ALA A 1 38.34 -8.41 -11.68
CA ALA A 1 39.70 -7.89 -11.96
C ALA A 1 40.22 -8.11 -13.39
N ARG A 2 39.67 -9.03 -14.21
CA ARG A 2 40.20 -9.38 -15.56
C ARG A 2 40.07 -8.32 -16.67
N VAL A 3 39.35 -7.22 -16.47
CA VAL A 3 39.18 -6.17 -17.51
C VAL A 3 40.08 -4.95 -17.26
N LEU A 4 40.56 -4.76 -16.02
CA LEU A 4 41.25 -3.54 -15.60
C LEU A 4 42.59 -3.31 -16.33
N PHE A 5 43.31 -4.38 -16.69
CA PHE A 5 44.57 -4.26 -17.45
C PHE A 5 44.36 -3.79 -18.89
N MET A 6 43.16 -4.00 -19.46
CA MET A 6 42.81 -3.58 -20.80
C MET A 6 42.35 -2.12 -20.84
N VAL A 7 41.79 -1.61 -19.74
CA VAL A 7 41.28 -0.23 -19.62
C VAL A 7 42.38 0.80 -19.90
N VAL A 8 43.56 0.64 -19.30
CA VAL A 8 44.67 1.59 -19.48
C VAL A 8 45.13 1.63 -20.94
N ARG A 9 45.28 0.46 -21.57
CA ARG A 9 45.72 0.36 -22.98
C ARG A 9 44.66 0.89 -23.94
N ALA A 10 43.39 0.56 -23.71
CA ALA A 10 42.28 1.06 -24.50
C ALA A 10 42.17 2.59 -24.38
N ALA A 11 42.27 3.15 -23.17
CA ALA A 11 42.24 4.59 -22.95
C ALA A 11 43.38 5.31 -23.68
N LEU A 12 44.61 4.77 -23.67
CA LEU A 12 45.74 5.33 -24.41
C LEU A 12 45.51 5.29 -25.93
N LEU A 13 45.02 4.18 -26.48
CA LEU A 13 44.70 4.05 -27.91
C LEU A 13 43.57 4.99 -28.33
N ILE A 14 42.55 5.14 -27.50
CA ILE A 14 41.45 6.09 -27.69
C ILE A 14 41.99 7.53 -27.70
N GLY A 15 42.85 7.88 -26.74
CA GLY A 15 43.48 9.20 -26.66
C GLY A 15 44.32 9.54 -27.89
N LEU A 16 45.19 8.62 -28.33
CA LEU A 16 45.99 8.78 -29.55
C LEU A 16 45.09 8.88 -30.81
N GLY A 17 44.01 8.11 -30.86
CA GLY A 17 43.02 8.20 -31.94
C GLY A 17 42.34 9.57 -32.00
N PHE A 18 41.91 10.11 -30.85
CA PHE A 18 41.33 11.45 -30.77
C PHE A 18 42.31 12.54 -31.18
N GLU A 19 43.57 12.45 -30.75
CA GLU A 19 44.60 13.42 -31.16
C GLU A 19 44.81 13.37 -32.68
N GLN A 20 44.91 12.18 -33.27
CA GLN A 20 45.08 12.01 -34.71
C GLN A 20 43.88 12.55 -35.52
N ILE A 21 42.65 12.33 -35.05
CA ILE A 21 41.43 12.88 -35.64
C ILE A 21 41.44 14.43 -35.54
N ALA A 22 41.79 14.97 -34.38
CA ALA A 22 41.87 16.41 -34.17
C ALA A 22 42.87 17.07 -35.12
N GLN A 23 44.05 16.45 -35.31
CA GLN A 23 45.05 16.91 -36.27
C GLN A 23 44.52 16.84 -37.72
N TRP A 24 43.84 15.74 -38.10
CA TRP A 24 43.27 15.57 -39.44
C TRP A 24 42.18 16.60 -39.77
N LEU A 25 41.37 16.98 -38.77
CA LEU A 25 40.29 17.97 -38.88
C LEU A 25 40.76 19.44 -38.86
N ARG A 26 42.06 19.73 -38.66
CA ARG A 26 42.58 21.11 -38.71
C ARG A 26 42.39 21.78 -40.07
N ALA A 27 42.24 21.01 -41.15
CA ALA A 27 41.99 21.56 -42.48
C ALA A 27 40.53 22.05 -42.60
N PRO A 28 40.26 23.33 -42.95
CA PRO A 28 38.91 23.91 -42.94
C PRO A 28 37.88 23.15 -43.80
N ARG A 29 38.31 22.59 -44.95
CA ARG A 29 37.43 21.76 -45.80
C ARG A 29 37.03 20.46 -45.11
N ARG A 30 37.95 19.79 -44.43
CA ARG A 30 37.69 18.53 -43.70
C ARG A 30 36.80 18.79 -42.49
N GLN A 31 37.05 19.87 -41.76
CA GLN A 31 36.21 20.30 -40.64
C GLN A 31 34.75 20.55 -41.06
N ARG A 32 34.54 21.26 -42.19
CA ARG A 32 33.18 21.53 -42.72
C ARG A 32 32.44 20.25 -43.09
N TRP A 33 33.08 19.35 -43.84
CA TRP A 33 32.45 18.08 -44.21
C TRP A 33 32.23 17.15 -43.02
N PHE A 34 33.15 17.15 -42.07
CA PHE A 34 32.98 16.42 -40.82
C PHE A 34 31.79 16.97 -40.02
N ALA A 35 31.64 18.29 -39.90
CA ALA A 35 30.52 18.90 -39.19
C ALA A 35 29.16 18.63 -39.89
N ILE A 36 29.11 18.73 -41.23
CA ILE A 36 27.91 18.40 -41.99
C ILE A 36 27.58 16.90 -41.85
N GLY A 37 28.59 16.04 -41.99
CA GLY A 37 28.44 14.59 -41.87
C GLY A 37 27.99 14.17 -40.48
N SER A 38 28.61 14.71 -39.42
CA SER A 38 28.21 14.41 -38.04
C SER A 38 26.82 14.95 -37.73
N GLY A 39 26.48 16.15 -38.21
CA GLY A 39 25.12 16.70 -38.11
C GLY A 39 24.09 15.82 -38.79
N ALA A 40 24.35 15.38 -40.02
CA ALA A 40 23.48 14.48 -40.76
C ALA A 40 23.30 13.13 -40.04
N VAL A 41 24.38 12.55 -39.53
CA VAL A 41 24.34 11.32 -38.72
C VAL A 41 23.51 11.51 -37.46
N LEU A 42 23.71 12.61 -36.72
CA LEU A 42 22.91 12.91 -35.53
C LEU A 42 21.43 13.07 -35.87
N CYS A 43 21.08 13.76 -36.96
CA CYS A 43 19.69 13.88 -37.41
C CYS A 43 19.06 12.50 -37.70
N VAL A 44 19.79 11.63 -38.38
CA VAL A 44 19.33 10.25 -38.65
C VAL A 44 19.14 9.48 -37.34
N LEU A 45 20.10 9.55 -36.41
CA LEU A 45 20.00 8.89 -35.11
C LEU A 45 18.82 9.41 -34.28
N CYS A 46 18.58 10.73 -34.26
CA CYS A 46 17.41 11.32 -33.61
C CYS A 46 16.10 10.83 -34.24
N ALA A 47 16.02 10.75 -35.58
CA ALA A 47 14.83 10.26 -36.28
C ALA A 47 14.58 8.76 -36.01
N VAL A 48 15.64 7.95 -35.97
CA VAL A 48 15.56 6.53 -35.60
C VAL A 48 15.10 6.37 -34.16
N MET A 49 15.66 7.15 -33.23
CA MET A 49 15.27 7.13 -31.82
C MET A 49 13.81 7.57 -31.63
N LEU A 50 13.36 8.60 -32.35
CA LEU A 50 11.96 9.04 -32.32
C LEU A 50 11.03 7.94 -32.85
N ARG A 51 11.37 7.32 -33.99
CA ARG A 51 10.60 6.20 -34.52
C ARG A 51 10.52 5.05 -33.51
N ALA A 52 11.65 4.67 -32.93
CA ALA A 52 11.71 3.60 -31.94
C ALA A 52 10.87 3.93 -30.69
N ALA A 53 10.93 5.18 -30.21
CA ALA A 53 10.10 5.62 -29.09
C ALA A 53 8.60 5.60 -29.40
N LEU A 54 8.20 5.93 -30.64
CA LEU A 54 6.79 5.92 -31.03
C LEU A 54 6.25 4.52 -31.36
N ALA A 55 7.04 3.69 -32.03
CA ALA A 55 6.62 2.37 -32.51
C ALA A 55 6.80 1.29 -31.44
N ASP A 56 7.95 1.30 -30.75
CA ASP A 56 8.36 0.24 -29.84
C ASP A 56 8.21 0.66 -28.37
N GLY A 57 8.15 1.97 -28.11
CA GLY A 57 8.04 2.57 -26.76
C GLY A 57 6.99 1.91 -25.88
N PRO A 58 5.74 1.74 -26.33
CA PRO A 58 4.69 1.07 -25.56
C PRO A 58 4.97 -0.40 -25.22
N THR A 59 6.01 -1.01 -25.78
CA THR A 59 6.37 -2.43 -25.57
C THR A 59 7.77 -2.62 -24.98
N TRP A 60 8.47 -1.53 -24.60
CA TRP A 60 9.82 -1.62 -24.01
C TRP A 60 9.86 -2.35 -22.67
N TYR A 61 8.74 -2.37 -21.94
CA TYR A 61 8.61 -3.06 -20.67
C TYR A 61 7.33 -3.91 -20.69
N PRO A 62 7.40 -5.19 -20.32
CA PRO A 62 6.25 -6.09 -20.34
C PRO A 62 5.36 -5.97 -19.09
N ASP A 63 5.83 -5.29 -18.06
CA ASP A 63 5.04 -5.00 -16.85
C ASP A 63 4.35 -3.65 -17.02
N TYR A 64 3.02 -3.65 -17.06
CA TYR A 64 2.19 -2.45 -17.18
C TYR A 64 1.50 -2.05 -15.86
N GLY A 65 1.90 -2.66 -14.74
CA GLY A 65 1.40 -2.32 -13.42
C GLY A 65 2.03 -1.03 -12.86
N LEU A 66 1.64 -0.70 -11.62
CA LEU A 66 2.09 0.51 -10.91
C LEU A 66 3.62 0.67 -10.87
N TYR A 67 4.36 -0.43 -10.79
CA TYR A 67 5.83 -0.45 -10.70
C TYR A 67 6.54 -0.63 -12.05
N GLY A 68 5.78 -0.77 -13.13
CA GLY A 68 6.27 -0.94 -14.49
C GLY A 68 5.98 0.27 -15.37
N MET A 69 5.65 0.01 -16.64
CA MET A 69 5.21 1.01 -17.61
C MET A 69 3.76 1.38 -17.35
N GLN A 70 3.56 2.56 -16.78
CA GLN A 70 2.23 3.13 -16.53
C GLN A 70 1.59 3.60 -17.84
N TYR A 71 1.04 2.65 -18.60
CA TYR A 71 0.38 2.85 -19.88
C TYR A 71 -1.14 2.71 -19.73
N GLY A 72 -1.91 3.32 -20.63
CA GLY A 72 -3.34 3.05 -20.76
C GLY A 72 -4.25 4.18 -20.31
N ALA A 73 -3.73 5.32 -19.86
CA ALA A 73 -4.55 6.41 -19.32
C ALA A 73 -5.55 6.97 -20.32
N GLU A 74 -5.10 7.31 -21.52
CA GLU A 74 -5.96 7.81 -22.59
C GLU A 74 -6.99 6.76 -22.99
N GLN A 75 -6.57 5.50 -23.09
CA GLN A 75 -7.41 4.39 -23.54
C GLN A 75 -8.49 4.04 -22.50
N ALA A 76 -8.10 3.88 -21.24
CA ALA A 76 -8.99 3.53 -20.14
C ALA A 76 -9.94 4.68 -19.82
N PHE A 77 -9.43 5.89 -19.55
CA PHE A 77 -10.30 7.03 -19.23
C PHE A 77 -11.09 7.53 -20.44
N GLY A 78 -10.53 7.44 -21.64
CA GLY A 78 -11.28 7.72 -22.87
C GLY A 78 -12.45 6.73 -23.05
N ARG A 79 -12.24 5.45 -22.74
CA ARG A 79 -13.33 4.46 -22.75
C ARG A 79 -14.38 4.77 -21.67
N VAL A 80 -13.94 5.05 -20.45
CA VAL A 80 -14.81 5.47 -19.34
C VAL A 80 -15.69 6.68 -19.74
N ALA A 81 -15.09 7.71 -20.35
CA ALA A 81 -15.82 8.88 -20.80
C ALA A 81 -16.88 8.53 -21.86
N ASN A 82 -16.55 7.64 -22.80
CA ASN A 82 -17.50 7.18 -23.82
C ASN A 82 -18.68 6.40 -23.21
N GLU A 83 -18.41 5.49 -22.27
CA GLU A 83 -19.46 4.70 -21.60
C GLU A 83 -20.40 5.59 -20.76
N LEU A 84 -19.83 6.53 -20.00
CA LEU A 84 -20.61 7.49 -19.21
C LEU A 84 -21.44 8.44 -20.09
N ALA A 85 -20.94 8.80 -21.27
CA ALA A 85 -21.68 9.64 -22.22
C ALA A 85 -22.83 8.86 -22.89
N ALA A 86 -22.63 7.57 -23.18
CA ALA A 86 -23.65 6.72 -23.79
C ALA A 86 -24.76 6.32 -22.81
N ASN A 87 -24.44 6.18 -21.52
CA ASN A 87 -25.36 5.69 -20.49
C ASN A 87 -25.52 6.72 -19.35
N PRO A 88 -26.59 7.54 -19.34
CA PRO A 88 -26.77 8.61 -18.34
C PRO A 88 -26.92 8.14 -16.89
N ASP A 89 -27.47 6.95 -16.67
CA ASP A 89 -27.72 6.38 -15.34
C ASP A 89 -26.58 5.47 -14.84
N MET A 90 -25.55 5.26 -15.66
CA MET A 90 -24.40 4.41 -15.31
C MET A 90 -23.43 5.17 -14.41
N HIS A 91 -22.92 4.45 -13.41
CA HIS A 91 -21.73 4.81 -12.66
C HIS A 91 -20.56 3.93 -13.09
N ILE A 92 -19.35 4.47 -12.99
CA ILE A 92 -18.13 3.69 -13.23
C ILE A 92 -17.24 3.76 -12.02
N VAL A 93 -16.73 2.59 -11.62
CA VAL A 93 -15.68 2.48 -10.61
C VAL A 93 -14.44 1.96 -11.32
N ILE A 94 -13.33 2.69 -11.24
CA ILE A 94 -12.06 2.28 -11.82
C ILE A 94 -10.98 2.22 -10.75
N SER A 95 -10.20 1.15 -10.77
CA SER A 95 -9.07 1.02 -9.85
C SER A 95 -8.01 2.09 -10.13
N PRO A 96 -7.47 2.75 -9.08
CA PRO A 96 -6.35 3.64 -9.23
C PRO A 96 -4.99 2.93 -9.27
N ASN A 97 -4.92 1.61 -9.02
CA ASN A 97 -3.67 0.90 -8.68
C ASN A 97 -2.83 0.43 -9.89
N TRP A 98 -2.97 1.06 -11.05
CA TRP A 98 -2.18 0.76 -12.25
C TRP A 98 -1.25 1.91 -12.66
N ALA A 99 -1.44 3.11 -12.11
CA ALA A 99 -0.57 4.27 -12.38
C ALA A 99 -0.47 5.22 -11.18
N ASN A 100 0.58 6.03 -11.17
CA ASN A 100 0.74 7.09 -10.19
C ASN A 100 -0.22 8.25 -10.51
N ASN A 101 -0.86 8.80 -9.48
CA ASN A 101 -1.72 9.98 -9.58
C ASN A 101 -2.84 9.85 -10.64
N THR A 102 -3.59 8.76 -10.58
CA THR A 102 -4.74 8.50 -11.47
C THR A 102 -5.82 9.58 -11.39
N THR A 103 -5.94 10.32 -10.29
CA THR A 103 -6.80 11.51 -10.20
C THR A 103 -6.44 12.58 -11.22
N ALA A 104 -5.15 12.86 -11.43
CA ALA A 104 -4.72 13.82 -12.44
C ALA A 104 -5.01 13.32 -13.86
N LEU A 105 -4.82 12.02 -14.12
CA LEU A 105 -5.14 11.39 -15.40
C LEU A 105 -6.64 11.44 -15.69
N MET A 106 -7.47 11.10 -14.70
CA MET A 106 -8.93 11.24 -14.76
C MET A 106 -9.33 12.68 -15.10
N ASN A 107 -8.76 13.67 -14.39
CA ASN A 107 -9.08 15.07 -14.63
C ASN A 107 -8.67 15.54 -16.04
N PHE A 108 -7.61 14.96 -16.60
CA PHE A 108 -7.15 15.29 -17.94
C PHE A 108 -8.02 14.68 -19.03
N PHE A 109 -8.37 13.39 -18.91
CA PHE A 109 -9.07 12.65 -19.97
C PHE A 109 -10.60 12.61 -19.84
N VAL A 110 -11.15 12.83 -18.65
CA VAL A 110 -12.60 12.76 -18.41
C VAL A 110 -13.19 14.17 -18.26
N PRO A 111 -14.21 14.55 -19.06
CA PRO A 111 -14.92 15.83 -18.92
C PRO A 111 -15.52 16.01 -17.53
N GLU A 112 -15.47 17.24 -17.00
CA GLU A 112 -15.92 17.55 -15.64
C GLU A 112 -17.37 17.14 -15.36
N VAL A 113 -18.27 17.29 -16.34
CA VAL A 113 -19.69 16.90 -16.23
C VAL A 113 -19.90 15.40 -16.01
N LEU A 114 -18.94 14.55 -16.39
CA LEU A 114 -19.03 13.10 -16.23
C LEU A 114 -18.41 12.60 -14.93
N ARG A 115 -17.47 13.37 -14.34
CA ARG A 115 -16.70 12.96 -13.15
C ARG A 115 -17.54 12.63 -11.90
N PRO A 116 -18.69 13.27 -11.62
CA PRO A 116 -19.52 12.88 -10.48
C PRO A 116 -20.00 11.43 -10.52
N ARG A 117 -20.02 10.80 -11.71
CA ARG A 117 -20.42 9.40 -11.91
C ARG A 117 -19.23 8.44 -11.98
N LEU A 118 -18.02 8.92 -11.69
CA LEU A 118 -16.78 8.15 -11.74
C LEU A 118 -16.13 8.11 -10.35
N ALA A 119 -15.88 6.91 -9.83
CA ALA A 119 -15.20 6.70 -8.57
C ALA A 119 -13.85 6.00 -8.78
N LEU A 120 -12.81 6.49 -8.09
CA LEU A 120 -11.52 5.82 -8.00
C LEU A 120 -11.50 4.94 -6.75
N ARG A 121 -11.68 3.62 -6.92
CA ARG A 121 -11.66 2.63 -5.83
C ARG A 121 -11.01 1.36 -6.33
N ASP A 122 -10.16 0.76 -5.51
CA ASP A 122 -9.57 -0.54 -5.80
C ASP A 122 -10.47 -1.70 -5.35
N ILE A 123 -10.10 -2.92 -5.72
CA ILE A 123 -10.83 -4.12 -5.32
C ILE A 123 -10.77 -4.38 -3.80
N ASN A 124 -9.71 -3.93 -3.12
CA ASN A 124 -9.56 -4.16 -1.68
C ASN A 124 -10.65 -3.48 -0.86
N PHE A 125 -11.14 -2.32 -1.33
CA PHE A 125 -12.29 -1.63 -0.75
C PHE A 125 -13.52 -2.54 -0.62
N TYR A 126 -13.74 -3.43 -1.59
CA TYR A 126 -14.86 -4.38 -1.62
C TYR A 126 -14.50 -5.74 -1.00
N LEU A 127 -13.22 -6.15 -1.03
CA LEU A 127 -12.76 -7.40 -0.42
C LEU A 127 -12.72 -7.35 1.11
N ALA A 128 -12.37 -6.20 1.69
CA ALA A 128 -12.17 -6.07 3.13
C ALA A 128 -13.47 -6.25 3.92
N LYS A 129 -14.57 -5.68 3.39
CA LYS A 129 -15.86 -5.60 4.08
C LYS A 129 -17.02 -5.75 3.12
N ARG A 130 -18.09 -6.36 3.60
CA ARG A 130 -19.36 -6.45 2.89
C ARG A 130 -19.96 -5.04 2.73
N ARG A 131 -20.04 -4.57 1.49
CA ARG A 131 -20.57 -3.24 1.13
C ARG A 131 -21.77 -3.40 0.21
N GLU A 132 -22.45 -2.30 -0.08
CA GLU A 132 -23.44 -2.26 -1.16
C GLU A 132 -22.71 -2.14 -2.49
N LEU A 133 -23.12 -2.96 -3.47
CA LEU A 133 -22.67 -2.85 -4.86
C LEU A 133 -23.76 -2.16 -5.65
N ASP A 134 -23.39 -1.16 -6.44
CA ASP A 134 -24.33 -0.49 -7.31
C ASP A 134 -24.64 -1.41 -8.49
N PRO A 135 -25.90 -1.87 -8.67
CA PRO A 135 -26.28 -2.76 -9.77
C PRO A 135 -26.09 -2.12 -11.15
N ASN A 136 -26.07 -0.78 -11.23
CA ASN A 136 -25.86 -0.04 -12.46
C ASN A 136 -24.39 0.34 -12.69
N ALA A 137 -23.48 -0.01 -11.77
CA ALA A 137 -22.08 0.30 -11.92
C ALA A 137 -21.37 -0.66 -12.88
N LEU A 138 -20.44 -0.11 -13.66
CA LEU A 138 -19.43 -0.85 -14.40
C LEU A 138 -18.10 -0.72 -13.66
N TYR A 139 -17.48 -1.86 -13.35
CA TYR A 139 -16.25 -1.91 -12.59
C TYR A 139 -15.07 -2.17 -13.52
N VAL A 140 -13.98 -1.41 -13.34
CA VAL A 140 -12.82 -1.43 -14.22
C VAL A 140 -11.58 -1.86 -13.44
N TRP A 141 -11.15 -3.10 -13.67
CA TRP A 141 -10.07 -3.73 -12.92
C TRP A 141 -8.84 -4.00 -13.77
N PRO A 142 -7.62 -3.72 -13.27
CA PRO A 142 -6.40 -4.28 -13.85
C PRO A 142 -6.32 -5.79 -13.57
N PRO A 143 -5.47 -6.55 -14.30
CA PRO A 143 -5.53 -8.02 -14.29
C PRO A 143 -5.19 -8.66 -12.94
N ASN A 144 -4.34 -8.00 -12.15
CA ASN A 144 -4.00 -8.44 -10.79
C ASN A 144 -5.21 -8.33 -9.85
N GLU A 145 -5.97 -7.24 -9.92
CA GLU A 145 -7.14 -7.03 -9.07
C GLU A 145 -8.34 -7.88 -9.48
N GLN A 146 -8.55 -8.05 -10.79
CA GLN A 146 -9.57 -8.97 -11.29
C GLN A 146 -9.30 -10.40 -10.79
N ARG A 147 -8.04 -10.85 -10.87
CA ARG A 147 -7.64 -12.15 -10.35
C ARG A 147 -7.88 -12.26 -8.84
N GLN A 148 -7.50 -11.23 -8.09
CA GLN A 148 -7.73 -11.18 -6.64
C GLN A 148 -9.22 -11.29 -6.28
N ALA A 149 -10.09 -10.61 -7.05
CA ALA A 149 -11.54 -10.70 -6.88
C ALA A 149 -12.04 -12.13 -7.09
N LEU A 150 -11.62 -12.79 -8.18
CA LEU A 150 -12.01 -14.17 -8.50
C LEU A 150 -11.48 -15.18 -7.48
N GLU A 151 -10.20 -15.08 -7.11
CA GLU A 151 -9.54 -15.96 -6.14
C GLU A 151 -10.14 -15.84 -4.74
N SER A 152 -10.74 -14.70 -4.40
CA SER A 152 -11.41 -14.52 -3.10
C SER A 152 -12.66 -15.38 -2.94
N GLY A 153 -13.27 -15.83 -4.04
CA GLY A 153 -14.57 -16.51 -4.03
C GLY A 153 -15.77 -15.63 -3.64
N LYS A 154 -15.57 -14.35 -3.31
CA LYS A 154 -16.62 -13.42 -2.86
C LYS A 154 -17.43 -12.82 -4.01
N PHE A 155 -16.88 -12.80 -5.21
CA PHE A 155 -17.47 -12.08 -6.35
C PHE A 155 -17.74 -13.01 -7.53
N VAL A 156 -18.82 -12.69 -8.25
CA VAL A 156 -19.04 -13.13 -9.61
C VAL A 156 -18.85 -11.93 -10.52
N LEU A 157 -17.93 -12.05 -11.46
CA LEU A 157 -17.61 -11.02 -12.44
C LEU A 157 -18.18 -11.44 -13.80
N GLU A 158 -18.87 -10.52 -14.44
CA GLU A 158 -19.47 -10.71 -15.76
C GLU A 158 -18.80 -9.73 -16.73
N PRO A 159 -17.84 -10.20 -17.54
CA PRO A 159 -17.08 -9.33 -18.42
C PRO A 159 -17.97 -8.75 -19.53
N GLU A 160 -18.00 -7.41 -19.65
CA GLU A 160 -18.63 -6.74 -20.79
C GLU A 160 -17.58 -6.43 -21.87
N GLN A 161 -16.37 -6.06 -21.44
CA GLN A 161 -15.30 -5.71 -22.36
C GLN A 161 -13.91 -5.87 -21.72
N VAL A 162 -12.92 -6.14 -22.57
CA VAL A 162 -11.49 -6.08 -22.21
C VAL A 162 -10.78 -5.05 -23.09
N LEU A 163 -10.03 -4.15 -22.46
CA LEU A 163 -9.10 -3.25 -23.12
C LEU A 163 -7.69 -3.86 -23.03
N PRO A 164 -7.05 -4.22 -24.16
CA PRO A 164 -5.72 -4.82 -24.13
C PRO A 164 -4.61 -3.77 -23.88
N TYR A 165 -3.50 -4.24 -23.31
CA TYR A 165 -2.22 -3.53 -23.33
C TYR A 165 -1.60 -3.54 -24.74
N PRO A 166 -0.53 -2.74 -24.99
CA PRO A 166 0.14 -2.67 -26.29
C PRO A 166 0.64 -4.00 -26.84
N ASP A 167 0.98 -4.95 -25.96
CA ASP A 167 1.42 -6.29 -26.33
C ASP A 167 0.25 -7.26 -26.64
N GLY A 168 -0.99 -6.80 -26.55
CA GLY A 168 -2.20 -7.56 -26.80
C GLY A 168 -2.70 -8.36 -25.59
N THR A 169 -1.98 -8.36 -24.47
CA THR A 169 -2.46 -9.00 -23.24
C THR A 169 -3.62 -8.19 -22.62
N PRO A 170 -4.53 -8.80 -21.86
CA PRO A 170 -5.60 -8.07 -21.17
C PRO A 170 -5.04 -7.01 -20.21
N GLY A 171 -5.51 -5.76 -20.32
CA GLY A 171 -5.04 -4.66 -19.48
C GLY A 171 -6.09 -4.07 -18.56
N PHE A 172 -7.32 -3.89 -19.02
CA PHE A 172 -8.43 -3.46 -18.16
C PHE A 172 -9.68 -4.26 -18.49
N TYR A 173 -10.26 -4.85 -17.46
CA TYR A 173 -11.52 -5.56 -17.54
C TYR A 173 -12.65 -4.64 -17.11
N PHE A 174 -13.60 -4.40 -18.01
CA PHE A 174 -14.83 -3.65 -17.76
C PHE A 174 -15.93 -4.67 -17.53
N GLU A 175 -16.41 -4.78 -16.30
CA GLU A 175 -17.24 -5.91 -15.86
C GLU A 175 -18.34 -5.48 -14.90
N ARG A 176 -19.44 -6.23 -14.92
CA ARG A 176 -20.42 -6.19 -13.82
C ARG A 176 -19.90 -7.05 -12.68
N MET A 177 -20.11 -6.57 -11.47
CA MET A 177 -19.69 -7.25 -10.25
C MET A 177 -20.89 -7.43 -9.34
N ARG A 178 -21.09 -8.67 -8.90
CA ARG A 178 -22.04 -9.00 -7.83
C ARG A 178 -21.39 -9.94 -6.84
N TYR A 179 -21.96 -10.02 -5.64
CA TYR A 179 -21.53 -11.02 -4.68
C TYR A 179 -21.91 -12.44 -5.15
N SER A 180 -21.05 -13.40 -4.82
CA SER A 180 -21.36 -14.82 -4.96
C SER A 180 -22.34 -15.27 -3.87
N ASP A 181 -22.97 -16.43 -4.06
CA ASP A 181 -23.89 -17.00 -3.07
C ASP A 181 -23.19 -17.35 -1.74
N GLN A 182 -21.85 -17.46 -1.74
CA GLN A 182 -21.04 -17.76 -0.56
C GLN A 182 -20.42 -16.51 0.09
N ALA A 183 -20.60 -15.33 -0.50
CA ALA A 183 -19.89 -14.13 -0.07
C ALA A 183 -20.15 -13.79 1.40
N ASP A 184 -21.41 -13.84 1.83
CA ASP A 184 -21.80 -13.49 3.20
C ASP A 184 -21.21 -14.48 4.23
N ASP A 185 -21.15 -15.77 3.89
CA ASP A 185 -20.50 -16.79 4.72
C ASP A 185 -18.98 -16.54 4.81
N ILE A 186 -18.33 -16.20 3.69
CA ILE A 186 -16.90 -15.89 3.67
C ILE A 186 -16.61 -14.64 4.52
N PHE A 187 -17.37 -13.56 4.35
CA PHE A 187 -17.19 -12.34 5.17
C PHE A 187 -17.40 -12.63 6.66
N THR A 188 -18.41 -13.43 7.00
CA THR A 188 -18.70 -13.79 8.40
C THR A 188 -17.58 -14.64 8.99
N ALA A 189 -17.09 -15.64 8.24
CA ALA A 189 -15.98 -16.49 8.67
C ALA A 189 -14.68 -15.70 8.84
N GLU A 190 -14.36 -14.80 7.92
CA GLU A 190 -13.20 -13.93 8.02
C GLU A 190 -13.32 -12.94 9.18
N ALA A 191 -14.50 -12.37 9.42
CA ALA A 191 -14.75 -11.49 10.57
C ALA A 191 -14.58 -12.26 11.89
N ALA A 192 -15.11 -13.48 11.98
CA ALA A 192 -14.90 -14.35 13.14
C ALA A 192 -13.42 -14.72 13.34
N ALA A 193 -12.70 -15.00 12.25
CA ALA A 193 -11.26 -15.25 12.29
C ALA A 193 -10.47 -14.02 12.80
N ARG A 194 -10.90 -12.79 12.46
CA ARG A 194 -10.30 -11.54 12.96
C ARG A 194 -10.47 -11.35 14.47
N LEU A 195 -11.51 -11.92 15.07
CA LEU A 195 -11.74 -11.87 16.53
C LEU A 195 -10.83 -12.82 17.33
N THR A 196 -10.16 -13.77 16.65
CA THR A 196 -9.24 -14.69 17.32
C THR A 196 -7.89 -14.00 17.55
N LEU A 197 -7.48 -13.89 18.81
CA LEU A 197 -6.17 -13.33 19.15
C LEU A 197 -5.05 -14.22 18.60
N GLN A 198 -4.09 -13.60 17.92
CA GLN A 198 -2.80 -14.21 17.57
C GLN A 198 -1.95 -14.33 18.83
N GLU A 199 -1.01 -15.28 18.86
CA GLU A 199 -0.10 -15.48 19.99
C GLU A 199 1.36 -15.50 19.50
N GLN A 200 2.22 -14.75 20.19
CA GLN A 200 3.66 -14.72 19.94
C GLN A 200 4.41 -14.52 21.25
N THR A 201 5.59 -15.12 21.39
CA THR A 201 6.52 -14.79 22.48
C THR A 201 7.39 -13.60 22.07
N ILE A 202 7.43 -12.58 22.91
CA ILE A 202 8.25 -11.37 22.74
C ILE A 202 9.27 -11.26 23.87
N GLU A 203 10.40 -10.63 23.60
CA GLU A 203 11.35 -10.22 24.65
C GLU A 203 10.94 -8.85 25.19
N LEU A 204 10.70 -8.78 26.49
CA LEU A 204 10.35 -7.54 27.19
C LEU A 204 11.21 -7.43 28.45
N ASP A 205 12.05 -6.41 28.52
CA ASP A 205 13.01 -6.18 29.63
C ASP A 205 13.87 -7.42 29.96
N GLY A 206 14.32 -8.16 28.93
CA GLY A 206 15.12 -9.37 29.07
C GLY A 206 14.34 -10.61 29.51
N GLN A 207 13.01 -10.54 29.56
CA GLN A 207 12.11 -11.65 29.90
C GLN A 207 11.31 -12.08 28.67
N GLN A 208 11.13 -13.38 28.48
CA GLN A 208 10.26 -13.92 27.44
C GLN A 208 8.80 -13.86 27.91
N VAL A 209 8.02 -12.95 27.32
CA VAL A 209 6.61 -12.70 27.65
C VAL A 209 5.74 -13.23 26.52
N ARG A 210 4.67 -13.93 26.86
CA ARG A 210 3.70 -14.40 25.86
C ARG A 210 2.69 -13.27 25.60
N ALA A 211 2.69 -12.74 24.39
CA ALA A 211 1.75 -11.73 23.93
C ALA A 211 0.62 -12.40 23.14
N ARG A 212 -0.64 -12.07 23.46
CA ARG A 212 -1.80 -12.39 22.64
C ARG A 212 -2.42 -11.09 22.14
N PHE A 213 -2.70 -10.97 20.86
CA PHE A 213 -3.08 -9.68 20.29
C PHE A 213 -4.03 -9.83 19.11
N SER A 214 -4.85 -8.81 18.86
CA SER A 214 -5.70 -8.72 17.67
C SER A 214 -4.83 -8.77 16.40
N ALA A 215 -5.37 -9.30 15.29
CA ALA A 215 -4.63 -9.38 14.04
C ALA A 215 -4.06 -8.03 13.59
N ILE A 216 -2.80 -8.03 13.17
CA ILE A 216 -2.05 -6.85 12.71
C ILE A 216 -1.93 -6.89 11.18
N ASP A 217 -2.10 -5.76 10.48
CA ASP A 217 -1.91 -5.65 9.03
C ASP A 217 -0.67 -4.83 8.63
N ILE A 218 -0.13 -4.00 9.53
CA ILE A 218 1.15 -3.30 9.38
C ILE A 218 1.99 -3.49 10.63
N GLY A 219 3.27 -3.84 10.46
CA GLY A 219 4.22 -4.04 11.54
C GLY A 219 4.17 -5.44 12.14
N GLN A 220 4.90 -5.63 13.23
CA GLN A 220 4.94 -6.86 14.02
C GLN A 220 4.78 -6.50 15.50
N ILE A 221 4.24 -7.40 16.33
CA ILE A 221 3.98 -7.09 17.74
C ILE A 221 5.23 -6.62 18.51
N GLY A 222 6.42 -7.07 18.12
CA GLY A 222 7.69 -6.63 18.71
C GLY A 222 8.01 -5.15 18.46
N ASP A 223 7.48 -4.57 17.39
CA ASP A 223 7.66 -3.14 17.06
C ASP A 223 7.04 -2.23 18.13
N LEU A 224 6.05 -2.72 18.89
CA LEU A 224 5.44 -1.94 19.98
C LEU A 224 6.38 -1.75 21.19
N PHE A 225 7.44 -2.54 21.29
CA PHE A 225 8.30 -2.62 22.47
C PHE A 225 9.78 -2.34 22.17
N ASP A 226 10.11 -1.85 20.97
CA ASP A 226 11.49 -1.75 20.51
C ASP A 226 12.14 -0.38 20.76
N GLY A 227 11.40 0.56 21.36
CA GLY A 227 11.91 1.89 21.72
C GLY A 227 12.11 2.81 20.51
N ARG A 228 11.58 2.46 19.33
CA ARG A 228 11.76 3.18 18.08
C ARG A 228 10.43 3.77 17.62
N THR A 229 10.26 5.06 17.84
CA THR A 229 9.01 5.79 17.55
C THR A 229 8.61 5.83 16.08
N GLN A 230 9.51 5.45 15.17
CA GLN A 230 9.29 5.31 13.74
C GLN A 230 8.66 3.98 13.31
N THR A 231 8.68 2.96 14.17
CA THR A 231 7.95 1.71 13.97
C THR A 231 6.53 1.89 14.48
N LEU A 232 5.61 1.04 14.01
CA LEU A 232 4.23 1.00 14.48
C LEU A 232 3.62 -0.36 14.20
N ILE A 233 2.60 -0.69 14.99
CA ILE A 233 1.62 -1.71 14.64
C ILE A 233 0.30 -1.05 14.24
N ARG A 234 -0.39 -1.66 13.28
CA ARG A 234 -1.77 -1.30 12.91
C ARG A 234 -2.68 -2.50 13.02
N GLY A 235 -3.80 -2.34 13.73
CA GLY A 235 -4.84 -3.36 13.82
C GLY A 235 -5.57 -3.57 12.50
N ARG A 236 -5.80 -4.83 12.12
CA ARG A 236 -6.61 -5.22 10.97
C ARG A 236 -8.11 -5.19 11.32
N GLU A 237 -8.73 -4.02 11.18
CA GLU A 237 -10.14 -3.74 11.53
C GLU A 237 -10.50 -4.12 12.97
N ALA A 238 -9.55 -4.00 13.89
CA ALA A 238 -9.75 -4.33 15.30
C ALA A 238 -10.10 -3.07 16.10
N ASN A 239 -11.37 -2.94 16.47
CA ASN A 239 -11.86 -1.91 17.39
C ASN A 239 -12.84 -2.55 18.39
N PRO A 240 -12.40 -2.91 19.61
CA PRO A 240 -11.09 -2.60 20.18
C PRO A 240 -9.95 -3.44 19.59
N LEU A 241 -8.76 -2.83 19.49
CA LEU A 241 -7.49 -3.54 19.34
C LEU A 241 -7.12 -4.09 20.72
N ILE A 242 -6.87 -5.39 20.81
CA ILE A 242 -6.60 -6.08 22.07
C ILE A 242 -5.12 -6.47 22.13
N LEU A 243 -4.51 -6.27 23.29
CA LEU A 243 -3.18 -6.78 23.65
C LEU A 243 -3.24 -7.41 25.05
N GLU A 244 -2.84 -8.66 25.16
CA GLU A 244 -2.67 -9.39 26.42
C GLU A 244 -1.20 -9.78 26.59
N LEU A 245 -0.62 -9.45 27.73
CA LEU A 245 0.72 -9.85 28.12
C LEU A 245 0.61 -10.84 29.26
N HIS A 246 1.14 -12.05 29.07
CA HIS A 246 1.24 -13.08 30.07
C HIS A 246 2.70 -13.22 30.51
N PHE A 247 2.97 -12.81 31.75
CA PHE A 247 4.31 -12.85 32.33
C PHE A 247 4.59 -14.24 32.92
N PRO A 248 5.76 -14.85 32.68
CA PRO A 248 6.07 -16.16 33.25
C PRO A 248 6.27 -16.13 34.77
N ALA A 249 6.51 -14.95 35.35
CA ALA A 249 6.44 -14.69 36.78
C ALA A 249 5.72 -13.35 37.01
N PRO A 250 4.94 -13.19 38.10
CA PRO A 250 4.25 -11.95 38.40
C PRO A 250 5.21 -10.76 38.45
N ARG A 251 4.92 -9.70 37.70
CA ARG A 251 5.72 -8.48 37.61
C ARG A 251 5.06 -7.36 38.40
N GLN A 252 5.83 -6.60 39.16
CA GLN A 252 5.33 -5.36 39.75
C GLN A 252 5.18 -4.30 38.66
N ILE A 253 3.94 -3.85 38.45
CA ILE A 253 3.60 -2.85 37.43
C ILE A 253 2.79 -1.74 38.11
N SER A 254 3.25 -0.50 37.95
CA SER A 254 2.61 0.73 38.43
C SER A 254 1.79 1.44 37.35
N GLY A 255 2.06 1.12 36.08
CA GLY A 255 1.41 1.73 34.94
C GLY A 255 2.18 1.45 33.65
N PHE A 256 1.96 2.28 32.65
CA PHE A 256 2.72 2.25 31.40
C PHE A 256 2.67 3.60 30.68
N THR A 257 3.61 3.81 29.76
CA THR A 257 3.47 4.84 28.73
C THR A 257 3.04 4.24 27.42
N LEU A 258 2.23 5.00 26.69
CA LEU A 258 1.71 4.64 25.38
C LEU A 258 1.96 5.80 24.41
N ARG A 259 2.40 5.46 23.20
CA ARG A 259 2.35 6.37 22.04
C ARG A 259 1.47 5.76 20.97
N THR A 260 0.57 6.56 20.44
CA THR A 260 -0.32 6.20 19.34
C THR A 260 -0.08 7.13 18.15
N ALA A 261 -0.70 6.84 17.01
CA ALA A 261 -0.94 7.89 16.02
C ALA A 261 -2.12 8.79 16.46
N ASN A 262 -2.46 9.78 15.63
CA ASN A 262 -3.65 10.61 15.81
C ASN A 262 -4.92 9.76 16.02
N MET A 263 -5.56 9.86 17.18
CA MET A 263 -6.80 9.11 17.51
C MET A 263 -7.57 9.67 18.71
N HIS A 264 -8.84 9.28 18.86
CA HIS A 264 -9.62 9.49 20.09
C HIS A 264 -9.65 8.18 20.87
N LEU A 265 -8.80 8.05 21.89
CA LEU A 265 -8.56 6.76 22.54
C LEU A 265 -9.49 6.51 23.74
N GLY A 266 -10.25 5.43 23.67
CA GLY A 266 -10.80 4.74 24.83
C GLY A 266 -9.87 3.61 25.24
N LEU A 267 -9.31 3.67 26.44
CA LEU A 267 -8.40 2.66 26.99
C LEU A 267 -9.11 1.90 28.10
N LYS A 268 -9.14 0.58 28.01
CA LYS A 268 -9.53 -0.30 29.12
C LYS A 268 -8.39 -1.24 29.47
N VAL A 269 -8.04 -1.30 30.74
CA VAL A 269 -6.93 -2.11 31.26
C VAL A 269 -7.47 -3.09 32.29
N ILE A 270 -7.19 -4.37 32.10
CA ILE A 270 -7.54 -5.45 33.03
C ILE A 270 -6.23 -6.06 33.54
N ALA A 271 -5.97 -5.88 34.83
CA ALA A 271 -4.81 -6.44 35.50
C ALA A 271 -5.23 -7.63 36.36
N THR A 272 -4.61 -8.80 36.13
CA THR A 272 -4.85 -10.03 36.89
C THR A 272 -3.60 -10.38 37.69
N GLY A 273 -3.77 -10.63 38.99
CA GLY A 273 -2.68 -10.99 39.90
C GLY A 273 -2.25 -12.45 39.81
N ALA A 274 -1.35 -12.89 40.69
CA ALA A 274 -0.98 -14.30 40.81
C ALA A 274 -2.05 -15.07 41.62
N GLY A 275 -2.63 -16.14 41.06
CA GLY A 275 -3.66 -16.98 41.71
C GLY A 275 -5.11 -16.60 41.36
N ASP A 276 -6.10 -17.13 42.11
CA ASP A 276 -7.55 -16.89 41.94
C ASP A 276 -8.01 -15.46 42.33
N GLY A 277 -7.09 -14.48 42.31
CA GLY A 277 -7.43 -13.09 42.57
C GLY A 277 -8.35 -12.55 41.49
N SER A 278 -9.44 -11.89 41.88
CA SER A 278 -10.37 -11.28 40.93
C SER A 278 -9.64 -10.22 40.07
N PRO A 279 -9.81 -10.23 38.74
CA PRO A 279 -9.22 -9.21 37.87
C PRO A 279 -9.66 -7.80 38.26
N LYS A 280 -8.74 -6.85 38.24
CA LYS A 280 -9.04 -5.42 38.42
C LYS A 280 -9.16 -4.77 37.05
N SER A 281 -10.26 -4.03 36.83
CA SER A 281 -10.53 -3.32 35.58
C SER A 281 -10.45 -1.82 35.80
N TYR A 282 -9.78 -1.15 34.87
CA TYR A 282 -9.60 0.29 34.81
C TYR A 282 -10.02 0.78 33.42
N ALA A 283 -10.51 2.01 33.33
CA ALA A 283 -10.87 2.63 32.06
C ALA A 283 -10.50 4.11 32.08
N GLU A 284 -9.99 4.60 30.97
CA GLU A 284 -9.62 5.99 30.76
C GLU A 284 -9.92 6.40 29.32
N THR A 285 -10.17 7.70 29.10
CA THR A 285 -10.46 8.24 27.78
C THR A 285 -9.55 9.43 27.51
N TYR A 286 -8.94 9.43 26.33
CA TYR A 286 -8.10 10.51 25.83
C TYR A 286 -8.78 11.11 24.60
N PRO A 287 -9.35 12.32 24.71
CA PRO A 287 -10.20 12.87 23.67
C PRO A 287 -9.43 13.25 22.41
N GLU A 288 -8.14 13.54 22.49
CA GLU A 288 -7.33 13.82 21.31
C GLU A 288 -5.87 13.47 21.60
N LEU A 289 -5.34 12.47 20.90
CA LEU A 289 -3.93 12.13 20.90
C LEU A 289 -3.33 12.52 19.56
N THR A 290 -2.09 13.02 19.59
CA THR A 290 -1.29 13.28 18.39
C THR A 290 -0.07 12.36 18.32
N ASP A 291 0.57 12.24 17.16
CA ASP A 291 1.78 11.41 16.95
C ASP A 291 2.94 11.69 17.95
N ASP A 292 3.00 12.89 18.50
CA ASP A 292 4.01 13.32 19.49
C ASP A 292 3.55 13.13 20.95
N THR A 293 2.29 12.74 21.16
CA THR A 293 1.73 12.59 22.50
C THR A 293 2.22 11.29 23.14
N VAL A 294 2.82 11.41 24.32
CA VAL A 294 3.13 10.27 25.20
C VAL A 294 2.10 10.27 26.32
N THR A 295 1.21 9.30 26.28
CA THR A 295 0.19 9.11 27.30
C THR A 295 0.77 8.28 28.43
N GLU A 296 0.54 8.69 29.67
CA GLU A 296 0.91 7.90 30.85
C GLU A 296 -0.35 7.40 31.55
N PHE A 297 -0.50 6.08 31.61
CA PHE A 297 -1.53 5.43 32.40
C PHE A 297 -0.90 4.95 33.73
N ARG A 298 -1.53 5.29 34.86
CA ARG A 298 -1.10 4.85 36.19
C ARG A 298 -2.22 4.07 36.86
N PHE A 299 -1.90 2.95 37.50
CA PHE A 299 -2.87 2.26 38.33
C PHE A 299 -3.27 3.14 39.52
N PRO A 300 -4.56 3.47 39.70
CA PRO A 300 -5.03 4.28 40.82
C PRO A 300 -4.68 3.68 42.19
N ASP A 301 -4.59 2.35 42.27
CA ASP A 301 -4.25 1.60 43.49
C ASP A 301 -2.72 1.49 43.73
N GLY A 302 -1.89 2.15 42.91
CA GLY A 302 -0.44 2.00 42.92
C GLY A 302 0.04 0.68 42.29
N ALA A 303 1.33 0.36 42.50
CA ALA A 303 1.96 -0.82 41.91
C ALA A 303 1.26 -2.13 42.31
N GLN A 304 0.96 -2.96 41.32
CA GLN A 304 0.31 -4.27 41.48
C GLN A 304 1.25 -5.38 41.00
N ALA A 305 1.24 -6.54 41.67
CA ALA A 305 1.88 -7.74 41.15
C ALA A 305 0.97 -8.39 40.10
N VAL A 306 1.32 -8.27 38.82
CA VAL A 306 0.49 -8.66 37.68
C VAL A 306 1.08 -9.90 37.00
N SER A 307 0.26 -10.93 36.81
CA SER A 307 0.59 -12.13 36.02
C SER A 307 0.08 -12.01 34.57
N GLN A 308 -1.04 -11.30 34.38
CA GLN A 308 -1.61 -10.99 33.08
C GLN A 308 -2.09 -9.55 33.02
N LEU A 309 -1.69 -8.84 31.96
CA LEU A 309 -2.17 -7.49 31.65
C LEU A 309 -2.89 -7.52 30.30
N ARG A 310 -4.20 -7.23 30.29
CA ARG A 310 -4.98 -7.05 29.07
C ARG A 310 -5.29 -5.58 28.87
N MET A 311 -5.05 -5.08 27.68
CA MET A 311 -5.32 -3.71 27.25
C MET A 311 -6.22 -3.76 26.01
N GLU A 312 -7.30 -2.98 26.05
CA GLU A 312 -8.24 -2.80 24.95
C GLU A 312 -8.17 -1.33 24.53
N PHE A 313 -7.72 -1.08 23.31
CA PHE A 313 -7.62 0.25 22.71
C PHE A 313 -8.80 0.42 21.76
N THR A 314 -9.61 1.45 21.97
CA THR A 314 -10.81 1.73 21.19
C THR A 314 -10.69 3.09 20.52
N GLU A 315 -10.92 3.18 19.21
CA GLU A 315 -11.16 4.47 18.55
C GLU A 315 -12.61 4.89 18.83
N LEU A 316 -12.77 6.01 19.53
CA LEU A 316 -14.06 6.52 20.00
C LEU A 316 -14.85 7.29 18.94
N GLN A 317 -14.17 7.80 17.90
CA GLN A 317 -14.78 8.45 16.75
C GLN A 317 -14.38 7.76 15.45
N PRO A 318 -14.79 6.50 15.26
CA PRO A 318 -14.40 5.73 14.09
C PRO A 318 -15.00 6.32 12.82
N ASN A 319 -14.18 6.40 11.76
CA ASN A 319 -14.68 6.46 10.39
C ASN A 319 -15.12 5.05 9.93
N GLU A 320 -15.54 4.90 8.66
CA GLU A 320 -16.02 3.59 8.16
C GLU A 320 -15.00 2.45 8.29
N ASP A 321 -13.71 2.78 8.24
CA ASP A 321 -12.57 1.86 8.21
C ASP A 321 -11.63 2.15 9.39
N VAL A 322 -11.88 1.50 10.53
CA VAL A 322 -11.13 1.76 11.75
C VAL A 322 -9.77 1.08 11.74
N HIS A 323 -8.74 1.90 11.85
CA HIS A 323 -7.36 1.46 12.00
C HIS A 323 -6.73 2.08 13.25
N ILE A 324 -6.52 1.27 14.28
CA ILE A 324 -5.82 1.69 15.49
C ILE A 324 -4.32 1.49 15.27
N HIS A 325 -3.56 2.58 15.42
CA HIS A 325 -2.11 2.59 15.26
C HIS A 325 -1.44 2.81 16.62
N LEU A 326 -0.67 1.83 17.07
CA LEU A 326 0.14 1.92 18.27
C LEU A 326 1.62 1.97 17.87
N ARG A 327 2.38 2.89 18.44
CA ARG A 327 3.82 3.04 18.15
C ARG A 327 4.66 2.39 19.22
N GLU A 328 4.47 2.81 20.46
CA GLU A 328 5.30 2.39 21.59
C GLU A 328 4.47 2.11 22.83
N LEU A 329 4.84 1.06 23.56
CA LEU A 329 4.32 0.74 24.89
C LEU A 329 5.45 0.33 25.81
N ALA A 330 5.61 1.06 26.92
CA ALA A 330 6.63 0.74 27.93
C ALA A 330 6.00 0.62 29.31
N LEU A 331 6.15 -0.55 29.94
CA LEU A 331 5.65 -0.83 31.29
C LEU A 331 6.51 -0.12 32.35
N ARG A 332 5.89 0.32 33.45
CA ARG A 332 6.57 1.02 34.55
C ARG A 332 6.45 0.30 35.88
#